data_AF-A0AAW4CQZ8-F1
#
_entry.id   AF-A0AAW4CQZ8-F1
#
_cell.length_a   1.000
_cell.length_b   1.000
_cell.length_c   1.000
_cell.angle_alpha   90.00
_cell.angle_beta   90.00
_cell.angle_gamma   90.00
#
_symmetry.space_group_name_H-M   'P 1'
#
loop_
_entity.id
_entity.type
_entity.pdbx_description
1 polymer ?
#
loop_
_entity_poly.entity_id
_entity_poly.type
_entity_poly.pdbx_seq_one_letter_code
_entity_poly.pdbx_strand_id
1 'polypeptide(L)'
;MTFATSLRREWLSNPRADVLAGIVVALALIPEAIGFSIIAGVDPSVGLFASFSIAVIISLVGGRPGMISAATAAIAVLVLPLIRDHGVQYLFAATILMGLIQGVAGFLKLD
;
A
#
# COMPACT_ATOMS: atom_id res chain seq x y z
N MET A 1 -19.60 -18.19 -15.66
CA MET A 1 -18.35 -17.77 -16.34
C MET A 1 -17.22 -18.61 -15.78
N THR A 2 -16.37 -19.18 -16.62
CA THR A 2 -15.25 -20.02 -16.16
C THR A 2 -14.18 -19.15 -15.51
N PHE A 3 -13.53 -19.63 -14.46
CA PHE A 3 -12.42 -18.94 -13.76
C PHE A 3 -11.32 -18.44 -14.71
N ALA A 4 -11.02 -19.21 -15.75
CA ALA A 4 -10.06 -18.80 -16.78
C ALA A 4 -10.50 -17.56 -17.59
N THR A 5 -11.81 -17.37 -17.77
CA THR A 5 -12.36 -16.24 -18.53
C THR A 5 -12.36 -14.95 -17.71
N SER A 6 -12.57 -15.03 -16.38
CA SER A 6 -12.47 -13.87 -15.50
C SER A 6 -11.01 -13.39 -15.38
N LEU A 7 -10.07 -14.31 -15.17
CA LEU A 7 -8.63 -14.01 -15.13
C LEU A 7 -8.15 -13.32 -16.40
N ARG A 8 -8.53 -13.84 -17.57
CA ARG A 8 -8.18 -13.23 -18.85
C ARG A 8 -8.75 -11.82 -19.02
N ARG A 9 -9.96 -11.57 -18.50
CA ARG A 9 -10.60 -10.25 -18.56
C ARG A 9 -9.98 -9.28 -17.56
N GLU A 10 -9.67 -9.72 -16.35
CA GLU A 10 -9.08 -8.86 -15.31
C GLU A 10 -7.63 -8.49 -15.63
N TRP A 11 -6.82 -9.43 -16.12
CA TRP A 11 -5.39 -9.20 -16.35
C TRP A 11 -5.03 -8.69 -17.75
N LEU A 12 -5.84 -9.01 -18.76
CA LEU A 12 -5.50 -8.74 -20.16
C LEU A 12 -6.55 -7.88 -20.89
N SER A 13 -7.50 -7.27 -20.17
CA SER A 13 -8.50 -6.41 -20.83
C SER A 13 -7.89 -5.15 -21.44
N ASN A 14 -6.95 -4.48 -20.77
CA ASN A 14 -6.37 -3.24 -21.28
C ASN A 14 -4.92 -2.96 -20.81
N PRO A 15 -3.93 -3.78 -21.23
CA PRO A 15 -2.56 -3.65 -20.76
C PRO A 15 -1.92 -2.29 -21.09
N ARG A 16 -2.33 -1.64 -22.19
CA ARG A 16 -1.81 -0.31 -22.55
C ARG A 16 -2.27 0.76 -21.56
N ALA A 17 -3.55 0.79 -21.24
CA ALA A 17 -4.08 1.76 -20.29
C ALA A 17 -3.57 1.49 -18.87
N ASP A 18 -3.50 0.21 -18.47
CA ASP A 18 -3.05 -0.18 -17.13
C ASP A 18 -1.58 0.17 -16.90
N VAL A 19 -0.71 -0.05 -17.88
CA VAL A 19 0.71 0.33 -17.80
C VAL A 19 0.86 1.85 -17.75
N LEU A 20 0.14 2.60 -18.60
CA LEU A 20 0.21 4.07 -18.59
C LEU A 20 -0.31 4.65 -17.27
N ALA A 21 -1.44 4.14 -16.77
CA ALA A 21 -1.99 4.55 -15.48
C ALA A 21 -1.02 4.22 -14.33
N GLY A 22 -0.42 3.03 -14.34
CA GLY A 22 0.58 2.62 -13.36
C GLY A 22 1.81 3.55 -13.35
N ILE A 23 2.32 3.93 -14.53
CA ILE A 23 3.45 4.88 -14.64
C ILE A 23 3.07 6.26 -14.08
N VAL A 24 1.90 6.79 -14.48
CA VAL A 24 1.43 8.11 -14.02
C VAL A 24 1.27 8.13 -12.49
N VAL A 25 0.64 7.10 -11.94
CA VAL A 25 0.45 6.97 -10.50
C VAL A 25 1.79 6.78 -9.78
N ALA A 26 2.70 5.97 -10.31
CA ALA A 26 4.02 5.78 -9.71
C ALA A 26 4.79 7.11 -9.63
N LEU A 27 4.75 7.92 -10.69
CA LEU A 27 5.37 9.25 -10.70
C LEU A 27 4.70 10.21 -9.70
N ALA A 28 3.37 10.13 -9.54
CA ALA A 28 2.65 10.92 -8.53
C ALA A 28 2.96 10.48 -7.08
N LEU A 29 3.15 9.19 -6.85
CA LEU A 29 3.42 8.62 -5.52
C LEU A 29 4.81 8.94 -4.98
N ILE A 30 5.82 9.17 -5.83
CA ILE A 30 7.19 9.47 -5.40
C ILE A 30 7.23 10.70 -4.45
N PRO A 31 6.75 11.90 -4.86
CA PRO A 31 6.76 13.05 -3.97
C PRO A 31 5.82 12.88 -2.76
N GLU A 32 4.70 12.17 -2.90
CA GLU A 32 3.77 11.90 -1.79
C GLU A 32 4.44 11.06 -0.69
N ALA A 33 5.06 9.94 -1.06
CA ALA A 33 5.73 9.04 -0.12
C ALA A 33 6.90 9.72 0.60
N ILE A 34 7.65 10.57 -0.11
CA ILE A 34 8.72 11.40 0.47
C ILE A 34 8.12 12.40 1.48
N GLY A 35 7.08 13.13 1.09
CA GLY A 35 6.40 14.10 1.96
C GLY A 35 5.82 13.46 3.23
N PHE A 36 5.17 12.31 3.11
CA PHE A 36 4.61 11.58 4.25
C PHE A 36 5.69 11.05 5.20
N SER A 37 6.83 10.61 4.67
CA SER A 37 7.97 10.20 5.49
C SER A 37 8.52 11.37 6.30
N ILE A 38 8.64 12.56 5.69
CA ILE A 38 9.07 13.78 6.37
C ILE A 38 8.08 14.18 7.47
N ILE A 39 6.77 14.11 7.20
CA ILE A 39 5.72 14.39 8.20
C ILE A 39 5.81 13.41 9.37
N ALA A 40 6.07 12.12 9.10
CA ALA A 40 6.23 11.08 10.12
C ALA A 40 7.59 11.13 10.85
N GLY A 41 8.52 12.00 10.43
CA GLY A 41 9.85 12.13 11.04
C GLY A 41 10.78 10.96 10.76
N VAL A 42 10.60 10.27 9.62
CA VAL A 42 11.43 9.12 9.21
C VAL A 42 12.13 9.39 7.88
N ASP A 43 13.16 8.60 7.60
CA ASP A 43 13.89 8.69 6.34
C ASP A 43 12.95 8.40 5.14
N PRO A 44 13.01 9.19 4.05
CA PRO A 44 12.18 9.01 2.86
C PRO A 44 12.24 7.62 2.23
N SER A 45 13.34 6.88 2.41
CA SER A 45 13.45 5.50 1.95
C SER A 45 12.35 4.61 2.56
N VAL A 46 11.97 4.84 3.81
CA VAL A 46 10.95 4.05 4.52
C VAL A 46 9.60 4.14 3.80
N GLY A 47 9.15 5.35 3.46
CA GLY A 47 7.88 5.55 2.76
C GLY A 47 7.90 5.04 1.32
N LEU A 48 9.03 5.17 0.62
CA LEU A 48 9.19 4.65 -0.75
C LEU A 48 9.17 3.12 -0.77
N PHE A 49 9.90 2.47 0.13
CA PHE A 49 9.87 1.01 0.29
C PHE A 49 8.48 0.53 0.68
N ALA A 50 7.82 1.18 1.64
CA ALA A 50 6.47 0.83 2.04
C ALA A 50 5.49 0.92 0.85
N SER A 51 5.53 2.01 0.08
CA SER A 51 4.65 2.19 -1.07
C SER A 51 4.89 1.15 -2.16
N PHE A 52 6.16 0.86 -2.47
CA PHE A 52 6.52 -0.18 -3.44
C PHE A 52 6.07 -1.57 -2.98
N SER A 53 6.40 -1.96 -1.75
CA SER A 53 6.06 -3.29 -1.21
C SER A 53 4.54 -3.50 -1.15
N ILE A 54 3.78 -2.51 -0.68
CA ILE A 54 2.32 -2.59 -0.63
C ILE A 54 1.74 -2.70 -2.04
N ALA A 55 2.19 -1.88 -3.00
CA ALA A 55 1.69 -1.93 -4.37
C ALA A 55 1.92 -3.30 -5.02
N VAL A 56 3.12 -3.89 -4.85
CA VAL A 56 3.43 -5.24 -5.35
C VAL A 56 2.54 -6.28 -4.69
N ILE A 57 2.42 -6.28 -3.36
CA ILE A 57 1.60 -7.27 -2.63
C ILE A 57 0.13 -7.15 -3.07
N ILE A 58 -0.44 -5.94 -3.05
CA ILE A 58 -1.85 -5.70 -3.38
C ILE A 58 -2.15 -5.97 -4.85
N SER A 59 -1.19 -5.80 -5.77
CA SER A 59 -1.37 -6.21 -7.17
C SER A 59 -1.64 -7.72 -7.32
N LEU A 60 -1.20 -8.53 -6.36
CA LEU A 60 -1.36 -9.99 -6.38
C LEU A 60 -2.55 -10.46 -5.54
N VAL A 61 -2.72 -9.91 -4.34
CA VAL A 61 -3.73 -10.39 -3.37
C VAL A 61 -4.92 -9.45 -3.17
N GLY A 62 -4.92 -8.27 -3.82
CA GLY A 62 -5.95 -7.26 -3.65
C GLY A 62 -7.32 -7.70 -4.18
N GLY A 63 -8.38 -7.36 -3.44
CA GLY A 63 -9.76 -7.71 -3.82
C GLY A 63 -10.40 -6.80 -4.87
N ARG A 64 -9.77 -5.65 -5.19
CA ARG A 64 -10.33 -4.65 -6.10
C ARG A 64 -9.29 -4.19 -7.14
N PRO A 65 -9.35 -4.70 -8.39
CA PRO A 65 -8.45 -4.30 -9.45
C PRO A 65 -8.47 -2.78 -9.71
N GLY A 66 -7.30 -2.21 -9.97
CA GLY A 66 -7.13 -0.78 -10.24
C GLY A 66 -7.09 0.12 -9.01
N MET A 67 -7.29 -0.42 -7.79
CA MET A 67 -7.10 0.34 -6.55
C MET A 67 -5.61 0.41 -6.18
N ILE A 68 -5.13 1.62 -5.90
CA ILE A 68 -3.76 1.88 -5.50
C ILE A 68 -3.67 1.86 -3.98
N SER A 69 -2.70 1.11 -3.45
CA SER A 69 -2.39 1.06 -2.03
C SER A 69 -0.92 1.44 -1.83
N ALA A 70 -0.67 2.47 -1.04
CA ALA A 70 0.65 3.05 -0.79
C ALA A 70 0.68 3.78 0.57
N ALA A 71 1.79 4.44 0.90
CA ALA A 71 1.86 5.31 2.07
C ALA A 71 0.87 6.48 1.94
N THR A 72 0.14 6.81 3.02
CA THR A 72 -0.84 7.91 3.05
C THR A 72 -0.58 8.88 4.20
N ALA A 73 -1.04 10.12 4.04
CA ALA A 73 -0.98 11.14 5.09
C ALA A 73 -1.65 10.69 6.39
N ALA A 74 -2.78 9.98 6.29
CA ALA A 74 -3.54 9.50 7.43
C ALA A 74 -2.71 8.59 8.34
N ILE A 75 -1.95 7.66 7.75
CA ILE A 75 -1.05 6.79 8.49
C ILE A 75 0.15 7.57 9.01
N ALA A 76 0.77 8.43 8.21
CA ALA A 76 1.95 9.21 8.60
C ALA A 76 1.73 10.06 9.85
N VAL A 77 0.58 10.74 9.95
CA VAL A 77 0.23 11.55 11.12
C VAL A 77 -0.10 10.68 12.34
N LEU A 78 -0.74 9.53 12.13
CA LEU A 78 -1.08 8.58 13.19
C LEU A 78 0.16 8.00 13.88
N VAL A 79 1.20 7.66 13.10
CA VAL A 79 2.39 6.97 13.63
C VAL A 79 3.42 7.93 14.21
N LEU A 80 3.28 9.23 13.98
CA LEU A 80 4.23 10.24 14.44
C LEU A 80 4.47 10.22 15.96
N PRO A 81 3.45 10.15 16.84
CA PRO A 81 3.67 10.01 18.29
C PRO A 81 4.39 8.71 18.65
N LEU A 82 4.03 7.59 18.00
CA LEU A 82 4.65 6.29 18.24
C LEU A 82 6.16 6.33 17.94
N ILE A 83 6.54 6.92 16.81
CA ILE A 83 7.93 7.03 16.38
C ILE A 83 8.71 7.97 17.31
N ARG A 84 8.09 9.08 17.74
CA ARG A 84 8.72 10.03 18.67
C ARG A 84 9.01 9.42 20.04
N ASP A 85 8.07 8.63 20.56
CA ASP A 85 8.16 8.11 21.92
C ASP A 85 8.91 6.77 22.00
N HIS A 86 8.84 5.94 20.95
CA HIS A 86 9.36 4.56 20.96
C HIS A 86 10.36 4.25 19.84
N GLY A 87 10.56 5.16 18.89
CA GLY A 87 11.46 4.98 17.76
C GLY A 87 10.85 4.27 16.54
N VAL A 88 11.59 4.27 15.43
CA VAL A 88 11.15 3.73 14.13
C VAL A 88 10.97 2.21 14.17
N GLN A 89 11.67 1.51 15.07
CA GLN A 89 11.53 0.06 15.23
C GLN A 89 10.10 -0.34 15.63
N TYR A 90 9.44 0.49 16.45
CA TYR A 90 8.05 0.28 16.85
C TYR A 90 7.07 0.53 15.71
N LEU A 91 7.39 1.39 14.74
CA LEU A 91 6.60 1.53 13.52
C LEU A 91 6.54 0.20 12.76
N PHE A 92 7.67 -0.50 12.60
CA PHE A 92 7.69 -1.78 11.90
C PHE A 92 6.89 -2.84 12.65
N ALA A 93 7.05 -2.93 13.97
CA ALA A 93 6.27 -3.84 14.81
C ALA A 93 4.75 -3.55 14.70
N ALA A 94 4.35 -2.28 14.79
CA ALA A 94 2.96 -1.85 14.64
C ALA A 94 2.41 -2.15 13.24
N THR A 95 3.22 -2.01 12.19
CA THR A 95 2.80 -2.29 10.81
C THR A 95 2.56 -3.78 10.58
N ILE A 96 3.42 -4.65 11.13
CA ILE A 96 3.22 -6.10 11.10
C ILE A 96 1.95 -6.47 11.86
N LEU A 97 1.76 -5.92 13.07
CA LEU A 97 0.56 -6.16 13.86
C LEU A 97 -0.70 -5.69 13.16
N MET A 98 -0.67 -4.51 12.53
CA MET A 98 -1.76 -3.97 11.72
C MET A 98 -2.13 -4.93 10.59
N GLY A 99 -1.16 -5.45 9.85
CA GLY A 99 -1.40 -6.42 8.78
C GLY A 99 -2.02 -7.73 9.29
N LEU A 100 -1.59 -8.20 10.46
CA LEU A 100 -2.18 -9.38 11.10
C LEU A 100 -3.64 -9.14 11.51
N ILE A 101 -3.94 -7.99 12.13
CA ILE A 101 -5.31 -7.60 12.50
C ILE A 101 -6.19 -7.50 11.25
N GLN A 102 -5.71 -6.87 10.18
CA GLN A 102 -6.43 -6.77 8.91
C GLN A 102 -6.69 -8.15 8.29
N GLY A 103 -5.71 -9.06 8.34
CA GLY A 103 -5.87 -10.43 7.85
C GLY A 103 -6.92 -11.21 8.64
N VAL A 104 -6.94 -11.08 9.97
CA VAL A 104 -7.96 -11.71 10.83
C VAL A 104 -9.34 -11.12 10.56
N ALA A 105 -9.45 -9.79 10.45
CA ALA A 105 -10.71 -9.14 10.12
C ALA A 105 -11.28 -9.60 8.77
N GLY A 106 -10.42 -9.67 7.75
CA GLY A 106 -10.78 -10.21 6.43
C GLY A 106 -11.21 -11.69 6.48
N PHE A 107 -10.54 -12.51 7.28
CA PHE A 107 -10.92 -13.92 7.47
C PHE A 107 -12.29 -14.07 8.16
N LEU A 108 -12.56 -13.23 9.16
CA LEU A 108 -13.83 -13.21 9.88
C LEU A 108 -14.98 -12.54 9.10
N LYS A 109 -14.70 -11.97 7.91
CA LYS A 109 -15.66 -11.18 7.12
C LYS A 109 -16.24 -10.02 7.93
N LEU A 110 -15.33 -9.27 8.56
CA LEU A 110 -15.63 -8.01 9.20
C LEU A 110 -15.31 -6.89 8.20
N ASP A 111 -16.26 -6.60 7.33
CA ASP A 111 -16.22 -5.56 6.30
C ASP A 111 -16.93 -4.25 6.71
#